data_AF-A0A250B7X7-F1
#
_entry.id   AF-A0A250B7X7-F1
#
_cell.length_a   1.000
_cell.length_b   1.000
_cell.length_c   1.000
_cell.angle_alpha   90.00
_cell.angle_beta   90.00
_cell.angle_gamma   90.00
#
_symmetry.space_group_name_H-M   'P 1'
#
loop_
_entity.id
_entity.type
_entity.pdbx_description
1 polymer ?
#
loop_
_entity_poly.entity_id
_entity_poly.type
_entity_poly.pdbx_seq_one_letter_code
_entity_poly.pdbx_strand_id
1 'polypeptide(L)'
;MDLNNRLTEDETLEQAYDIFLELAGDNLDPADILLFNLQFEERGGAELYDPAEDWQEHVDYDLNPDFFAEVVIGLAEADGEPINDVFARVLICREKAHKLCHILWKE
;
A
#
# COMPACT_ATOMS: atom_id res chain seq x y z
N MET A 1 -18.06 -5.77 13.22
CA MET A 1 -16.99 -6.18 12.28
C MET A 1 -16.63 -7.62 12.62
N ASP A 2 -16.76 -8.53 11.66
CA ASP A 2 -16.56 -9.97 11.85
C ASP A 2 -15.13 -10.37 11.46
N LEU A 3 -14.31 -10.82 12.43
CA LEU A 3 -12.93 -11.22 12.15
C LEU A 3 -12.80 -12.36 11.13
N ASN A 4 -13.85 -13.18 10.94
CA ASN A 4 -13.86 -14.27 9.95
C ASN A 4 -14.14 -13.78 8.51
N ASN A 5 -14.49 -12.52 8.31
CA ASN A 5 -14.79 -11.94 7.00
C ASN A 5 -13.72 -10.92 6.56
N ARG A 6 -12.53 -10.97 7.16
CA ARG A 6 -11.40 -10.13 6.78
C ARG A 6 -10.57 -10.77 5.66
N LEU A 7 -10.00 -9.94 4.82
CA LEU A 7 -8.98 -10.28 3.84
C LEU A 7 -7.75 -10.79 4.60
N THR A 8 -7.15 -11.85 4.08
CA THR A 8 -5.83 -12.29 4.53
C THR A 8 -4.79 -11.21 4.18
N GLU A 9 -3.61 -11.31 4.78
CA GLU A 9 -2.50 -10.39 4.46
C GLU A 9 -2.18 -10.44 2.96
N ASP A 10 -2.11 -11.63 2.38
CA ASP A 10 -1.97 -11.86 0.93
C ASP A 10 -3.06 -11.15 0.12
N GLU A 11 -4.34 -11.40 0.41
CA GLU A 11 -5.46 -10.77 -0.34
C GLU A 11 -5.42 -9.24 -0.23
N THR A 12 -4.95 -8.71 0.90
CA THR A 12 -4.82 -7.26 1.15
C THR A 12 -3.66 -6.67 0.33
N LEU A 13 -2.52 -7.37 0.30
CA LEU A 13 -1.36 -7.00 -0.50
C LEU A 13 -1.67 -7.03 -2.00
N GLU A 14 -2.29 -8.11 -2.48
CA GLU A 14 -2.70 -8.24 -3.88
C GLU A 14 -3.63 -7.10 -4.30
N GLN A 15 -4.61 -6.76 -3.45
CA GLN A 15 -5.55 -5.67 -3.73
C GLN A 15 -4.87 -4.30 -3.72
N ALA A 16 -3.98 -4.03 -2.76
CA ALA A 16 -3.23 -2.78 -2.70
C ALA A 16 -2.34 -2.60 -3.91
N TYR A 17 -1.71 -3.69 -4.35
CA TYR A 17 -0.83 -3.69 -5.50
C TYR A 17 -1.59 -3.42 -6.81
N ASP A 18 -2.77 -4.05 -6.98
CA ASP A 18 -3.65 -3.82 -8.14
C ASP A 18 -4.10 -2.35 -8.22
N ILE A 19 -4.58 -1.80 -7.10
CA ILE A 19 -5.01 -0.39 -7.01
C ILE A 19 -3.85 0.57 -7.28
N PHE A 20 -2.66 0.28 -6.73
CA PHE A 20 -1.48 1.07 -6.98
C PHE A 20 -1.12 1.07 -8.47
N LEU A 21 -1.07 -0.09 -9.13
CA LEU A 21 -0.73 -0.15 -10.56
C LEU A 21 -1.72 0.62 -11.43
N GLU A 22 -3.01 0.52 -11.14
CA GLU A 22 -4.07 1.24 -11.86
C GLU A 22 -3.92 2.76 -11.73
N LEU A 23 -3.53 3.25 -10.55
CA LEU A 23 -3.45 4.69 -10.26
C LEU A 23 -2.06 5.29 -10.44
N ALA A 24 -0.99 4.48 -10.36
CA ALA A 24 0.40 4.91 -10.43
C ALA A 24 0.67 5.65 -11.74
N GLY A 25 0.08 5.16 -12.84
CA GLY A 25 0.17 5.76 -14.16
C GLY A 25 -0.25 7.23 -14.24
N ASP A 26 -1.21 7.63 -13.41
CA ASP A 26 -1.85 8.95 -13.44
C ASP A 26 -1.37 9.88 -12.31
N ASN A 27 -0.85 9.30 -11.21
CA ASN A 27 -0.47 10.04 -9.99
C ASN A 27 1.04 10.17 -9.77
N LEU A 28 1.86 9.22 -10.24
CA LEU A 28 3.32 9.30 -10.11
C LEU A 28 3.94 10.05 -11.28
N ASP A 29 5.10 10.66 -11.01
CA ASP A 29 5.88 11.29 -12.06
C ASP A 29 6.35 10.23 -13.08
N PRO A 30 6.38 10.53 -14.39
CA PRO A 30 6.82 9.57 -15.40
C PRO A 30 8.24 9.02 -15.16
N ALA A 31 9.09 9.76 -14.47
CA ALA A 31 10.41 9.28 -14.06
C ALA A 31 10.32 8.18 -12.99
N ASP A 32 9.45 8.35 -11.99
CA ASP A 32 9.20 7.37 -10.92
C ASP A 32 8.53 6.11 -11.46
N ILE A 33 7.52 6.26 -12.34
CA ILE A 33 6.90 5.11 -13.01
C ILE A 33 7.93 4.32 -13.80
N LEU A 34 8.81 5.00 -14.55
CA LEU A 34 9.86 4.33 -15.32
C LEU A 34 10.87 3.63 -14.41
N LEU A 35 11.29 4.30 -13.33
CA LEU A 35 12.22 3.76 -12.35
C LEU A 35 11.64 2.52 -11.67
N PHE A 36 10.38 2.61 -11.25
CA PHE A 36 9.62 1.51 -10.69
C PHE A 36 9.56 0.36 -11.69
N ASN A 37 9.04 0.55 -12.91
CA ASN A 37 8.95 -0.55 -13.89
C ASN A 37 10.30 -1.19 -14.23
N LEU A 38 11.40 -0.42 -14.21
CA LEU A 38 12.73 -0.93 -14.52
C LEU A 38 13.36 -1.70 -13.36
N GLN A 39 13.18 -1.24 -12.12
CA GLN A 39 13.84 -1.82 -10.94
C GLN A 39 12.93 -2.71 -10.10
N PHE A 40 11.62 -2.70 -10.34
CA PHE A 40 10.64 -3.43 -9.53
C PHE A 40 10.87 -4.95 -9.58
N GLU A 41 11.27 -5.50 -10.73
CA GLU A 41 11.57 -6.93 -10.84
C GLU A 41 12.76 -7.38 -9.98
N GLU A 42 13.70 -6.48 -9.67
CA GLU A 42 14.92 -6.80 -8.91
C GLU A 42 14.89 -6.31 -7.46
N ARG A 43 14.19 -5.21 -7.19
CA ARG A 43 14.22 -4.49 -5.90
C ARG A 43 12.84 -4.02 -5.44
N GLY A 44 11.81 -4.27 -6.24
CA GLY A 44 10.44 -3.92 -5.94
C GLY A 44 9.92 -4.72 -4.77
N GLY A 45 9.27 -4.01 -3.86
CA GLY A 45 8.66 -4.61 -2.69
C GLY A 45 7.33 -3.95 -2.37
N ALA A 46 6.41 -4.75 -1.83
CA ALA A 46 5.24 -4.28 -1.14
C ALA A 46 5.27 -4.90 0.26
N GLU A 47 5.33 -4.05 1.28
CA GLU A 47 5.36 -4.48 2.68
C GLU A 47 4.06 -4.06 3.37
N LEU A 48 3.45 -5.01 4.09
CA LEU A 48 2.25 -4.76 4.88
C LEU A 48 2.64 -4.35 6.29
N TYR A 49 2.11 -3.22 6.73
CA TYR A 49 2.30 -2.62 8.03
C TYR A 49 0.95 -2.32 8.69
N ASP A 50 0.97 -2.13 10.01
CA ASP A 50 -0.16 -1.59 10.74
C ASP A 50 -0.37 -0.10 10.34
N PRO A 51 -1.63 0.38 10.28
CA PRO A 51 -1.92 1.76 9.93
C PRO A 51 -1.23 2.72 10.90
N ALA A 52 -0.33 3.56 10.38
CA ALA A 52 0.33 4.60 11.15
C ALA A 52 -0.67 5.63 11.72
N GLU A 53 -0.34 6.21 12.89
CA GLU A 53 -1.19 7.22 13.55
C GLU A 53 -1.43 8.46 12.68
N ASP A 54 -0.48 8.81 11.82
CA ASP A 54 -0.54 9.90 10.83
C ASP A 54 -1.73 9.78 9.87
N TRP A 55 -2.19 8.56 9.58
CA TRP A 55 -3.38 8.38 8.76
C TRP A 55 -4.63 8.97 9.38
N GLN A 56 -4.68 9.08 10.71
CA GLN A 56 -5.80 9.71 11.41
C GLN A 56 -5.91 11.21 11.10
N GLU A 57 -4.87 11.84 10.58
CA GLU A 57 -4.94 13.20 10.03
C GLU A 57 -5.53 13.23 8.61
N HIS A 58 -5.40 12.13 7.87
CA HIS A 58 -5.93 11.97 6.52
C HIS A 58 -7.37 11.42 6.49
N VAL A 59 -7.78 10.66 7.50
CA VAL A 59 -9.11 10.05 7.58
C VAL A 59 -9.85 10.47 8.85
N ASP A 60 -11.13 10.82 8.72
CA ASP A 60 -11.96 11.31 9.83
C ASP A 60 -12.56 10.17 10.70
N TYR A 61 -11.98 8.97 10.64
CA TYR A 61 -12.52 7.78 11.33
C TYR A 61 -11.42 6.96 12.01
N ASP A 62 -11.83 6.14 12.98
CA ASP A 62 -10.91 5.33 13.78
C ASP A 62 -10.34 4.17 12.94
N LEU A 63 -9.03 4.21 12.71
CA LEU A 63 -8.32 3.16 11.99
C LEU A 63 -7.95 2.04 12.95
N ASN A 64 -8.74 0.97 12.92
CA ASN A 64 -8.49 -0.19 13.73
C ASN A 64 -7.48 -1.12 13.01
N PRO A 65 -6.28 -1.40 13.57
CA PRO A 65 -5.29 -2.30 12.97
C PRO A 65 -5.80 -3.74 12.75
N ASP A 66 -6.86 -4.16 13.45
CA ASP A 66 -7.53 -5.44 13.19
C ASP A 66 -8.23 -5.49 11.82
N PHE A 67 -8.63 -4.34 11.28
CA PHE A 67 -9.44 -4.19 10.07
C PHE A 67 -8.82 -3.31 8.98
N PHE A 68 -7.81 -2.51 9.29
CA PHE A 68 -7.09 -1.70 8.33
C PHE A 68 -5.63 -2.12 8.31
N ALA A 69 -5.06 -2.20 7.12
CA ALA A 69 -3.64 -2.41 6.93
C ALA A 69 -3.10 -1.33 6.01
N GLU A 70 -1.89 -0.90 6.27
CA GLU A 70 -1.12 -0.08 5.36
C GLU A 70 -0.23 -0.98 4.52
N VAL A 71 -0.20 -0.76 3.22
CA VAL A 71 0.72 -1.42 2.30
C VAL A 71 1.65 -0.35 1.74
N VAL A 72 2.93 -0.46 2.06
CA VAL A 72 3.97 0.43 1.58
C VAL A 72 4.57 -0.18 0.32
N ILE A 73 4.47 0.54 -0.80
CA ILE A 73 4.95 0.09 -2.11
C ILE A 73 6.15 0.95 -2.49
N GLY A 74 7.26 0.29 -2.81
CA GLY A 74 8.54 0.94 -2.93
C GLY A 74 9.61 0.12 -3.65
N LEU A 75 10.80 0.71 -3.72
CA LEU A 75 12.03 0.02 -4.06
C LEU A 75 12.90 -0.08 -2.80
N ALA A 76 13.54 -1.23 -2.63
CA ALA A 76 14.58 -1.45 -1.64
C ALA A 76 15.98 -1.18 -2.24
N GLU A 77 17.00 -1.10 -1.39
CA GLU A 77 18.38 -1.00 -1.86
C GLU A 77 18.84 -2.28 -2.57
N ALA A 78 18.38 -3.44 -2.07
CA ALA A 78 18.64 -4.77 -2.61
C ALA A 78 17.46 -5.73 -2.35
N ASP A 79 17.45 -6.86 -3.05
CA ASP A 79 16.48 -7.94 -2.84
C ASP A 79 16.47 -8.41 -1.38
N GLY A 80 15.29 -8.37 -0.75
CA GLY A 80 15.09 -8.77 0.65
C GLY A 80 15.49 -7.74 1.72
N GLU A 81 15.95 -6.54 1.32
CA GLU A 81 16.18 -5.43 2.23
C GLU A 81 14.90 -4.59 2.43
N PRO A 82 14.79 -3.81 3.51
CA PRO A 82 13.64 -2.94 3.73
C PRO A 82 13.51 -1.89 2.63
N ILE A 83 12.27 -1.53 2.32
CA ILE A 83 11.95 -0.48 1.35
C ILE A 83 12.54 0.84 1.86
N ASN A 84 13.49 1.40 1.12
CA ASN A 84 14.12 2.68 1.44
C ASN A 84 13.55 3.82 0.60
N ASP A 85 13.06 3.53 -0.61
CA ASP A 85 12.41 4.49 -1.50
C ASP A 85 10.93 4.14 -1.67
N VAL A 86 10.08 4.84 -0.92
CA VAL A 86 8.63 4.63 -0.92
C VAL A 86 7.99 5.47 -2.03
N PHE A 87 7.30 4.82 -2.98
CA PHE A 87 6.54 5.50 -4.03
C PHE A 87 5.12 5.83 -3.58
N ALA A 88 4.49 4.90 -2.85
CA ALA A 88 3.16 5.12 -2.33
C ALA A 88 2.88 4.30 -1.07
N ARG A 89 1.96 4.82 -0.25
CA ARG A 89 1.41 4.14 0.93
C ARG A 89 -0.08 3.93 0.68
N VAL A 90 -0.52 2.68 0.68
CA VAL A 90 -1.89 2.28 0.37
C VAL A 90 -2.55 1.76 1.63
N LEU A 91 -3.49 2.50 2.19
CA LEU A 91 -4.31 2.07 3.31
C LEU A 91 -5.51 1.28 2.78
N ILE A 92 -5.63 0.01 3.14
CA ILE A 92 -6.73 -0.87 2.73
C ILE A 92 -7.51 -1.38 3.93
N CYS A 93 -8.84 -1.33 3.81
CA CYS A 93 -9.72 -2.02 4.72
C CYS A 93 -9.77 -3.52 4.39
N ARG A 94 -9.33 -4.35 5.34
CA ARG A 94 -9.41 -5.80 5.30
C ARG A 94 -10.85 -6.30 5.29
N GLU A 95 -11.86 -5.50 5.58
CA GLU A 95 -13.24 -6.00 5.66
C GLU A 95 -13.83 -6.25 4.25
N LYS A 96 -14.18 -7.51 3.92
CA LYS A 96 -14.70 -7.86 2.58
C LYS A 96 -16.01 -7.13 2.22
N ALA A 97 -16.76 -6.67 3.22
CA ALA A 97 -18.01 -5.92 3.04
C ALA A 97 -17.77 -4.44 2.70
N HIS A 98 -16.61 -3.87 3.06
CA HIS A 98 -16.31 -2.46 2.94
C HIS A 98 -14.98 -2.25 2.21
N LYS A 99 -15.07 -1.92 0.92
CA LYS A 99 -13.90 -1.60 0.08
C LYS A 99 -13.48 -0.15 0.27
N LEU A 100 -12.97 0.18 1.45
CA LEU A 100 -12.31 1.46 1.71
C LEU A 100 -10.82 1.32 1.42
N CYS A 101 -10.32 2.14 0.51
CA CYS A 101 -8.90 2.24 0.20
C CYS A 101 -8.51 3.73 0.10
N HIS A 102 -7.34 4.09 0.64
CA HIS A 102 -6.73 5.41 0.49
C HIS A 102 -5.30 5.22 0.03
N ILE A 103 -4.82 6.09 -0.86
CA ILE A 103 -3.47 6.03 -1.37
C ILE A 103 -2.81 7.39 -1.18
N LEU A 104 -1.61 7.38 -0.60
CA LEU A 104 -0.74 8.53 -0.45
C LEU A 104 0.45 8.31 -1.36
N TRP A 105 0.65 9.21 -2.31
CA TRP A 105 1.77 9.18 -3.24
C TRP A 105 2.94 9.98 -2.69
N LYS A 106 4.15 9.65 -3.14
CA LYS A 106 5.35 10.45 -2.92
C LYS A 106 5.16 11.82 -3.61
N GLU A 107 5.28 12.92 -2.85
CA GLU A 107 5.33 14.31 -3.35
C GLU A 107 6.74 14.72 -3.81
#